data_AF-A0A328RLW3-F1
#
_entry.id   AF-A0A328RLW3-F1
#
_cell.length_a   1.000
_cell.length_b   1.000
_cell.length_c   1.000
_cell.angle_alpha   90.00
_cell.angle_beta   90.00
_cell.angle_gamma   90.00
#
_symmetry.space_group_name_H-M   'P 1'
#
loop_
_entity.id
_entity.type
_entity.pdbx_description
1 polymer ?
#
loop_
_entity_poly.entity_id
_entity_poly.type
_entity_poly.pdbx_seq_one_letter_code
_entity_poly.pdbx_strand_id
1 'polypeptide(L)'
;MSYGFYHVLHIICVIAFVSSFTLLLKGDGETKLAKIANGVTGLVILISGMGLLAKAGFGFDTWVIGKLVIWLSLVVMIPVTAKRFPGSKGKVYKIALGLIFVAVYLVSTKLM
;
A
#
# COMPACT_ATOMS: atom_id res chain seq x y z
N MET A 1 -1.93 4.05 22.02
CA MET A 1 -0.71 4.08 21.18
C MET A 1 -0.45 5.50 20.68
N SER A 2 0.83 5.88 20.56
CA SER A 2 1.25 7.22 20.15
C SER A 2 1.16 7.41 18.63
N TYR A 3 1.18 8.67 18.17
CA TYR A 3 1.32 8.99 16.75
C TYR A 3 2.56 8.33 16.14
N GLY A 4 3.70 8.43 16.84
CA GLY A 4 4.97 7.83 16.39
C GLY A 4 4.89 6.32 16.17
N PHE A 5 4.15 5.59 17.02
CA PHE A 5 3.93 4.16 16.85
C PHE A 5 3.24 3.85 15.51
N TYR A 6 2.13 4.53 15.21
CA TYR A 6 1.41 4.32 13.96
C TYR A 6 2.24 4.75 12.75
N HIS A 7 3.06 5.78 12.88
CA HIS A 7 3.90 6.28 11.80
C HIS A 7 4.97 5.25 11.41
N VAL A 8 5.69 4.73 12.40
CA VAL A 8 6.72 3.71 12.19
C VAL A 8 6.09 2.42 11.65
N LEU A 9 4.98 1.96 12.23
CA LEU A 9 4.26 0.78 11.77
C LEU A 9 3.82 0.92 10.30
N HIS A 10 3.27 2.08 9.94
CA HIS A 10 2.81 2.35 8.58
C HIS A 10 3.97 2.27 7.58
N ILE A 11 5.09 2.94 7.86
CA ILE A 11 6.27 2.95 6.97
C ILE A 11 6.84 1.54 6.80
N ILE A 12 7.03 0.80 7.89
CA ILE A 12 7.55 -0.58 7.83
C ILE A 12 6.63 -1.46 6.98
N CYS A 13 5.31 -1.34 7.16
CA CYS A 13 4.36 -2.11 6.38
C CYS A 13 4.34 -1.68 4.91
N VAL A 14 4.51 -0.39 4.59
CA VAL A 14 4.68 0.06 3.20
C VAL A 14 5.89 -0.61 2.57
N ILE A 15 7.05 -0.59 3.22
CA ILE A 15 8.27 -1.23 2.70
C ILE A 15 8.04 -2.73 2.47
N ALA A 16 7.47 -3.43 3.46
CA ALA A 16 7.18 -4.86 3.34
C ALA A 16 6.12 -5.18 2.27
N PHE A 17 5.14 -4.29 2.07
CA PHE A 17 4.17 -4.38 0.99
C PHE A 17 4.84 -4.24 -0.38
N VAL A 18 5.76 -3.28 -0.53
CA VAL A 18 6.53 -3.09 -1.77
C VAL A 18 7.38 -4.31 -2.12
N SER A 19 8.10 -4.84 -1.13
CA SER A 19 8.92 -6.04 -1.30
C SER A 19 8.08 -7.25 -1.69
N SER A 20 6.98 -7.49 -0.97
CA SER A 20 6.10 -8.63 -1.24
C SER A 20 5.40 -8.53 -2.60
N PHE A 21 4.94 -7.35 -3.02
CA PHE A 21 4.33 -7.25 -4.35
C PHE A 21 5.34 -7.39 -5.47
N THR A 22 6.58 -6.91 -5.27
CA THR A 22 7.64 -7.07 -6.26
C THR A 22 7.91 -8.55 -6.50
N LEU A 23 7.98 -9.34 -5.44
CA LEU A 23 8.09 -10.81 -5.55
C LEU A 23 6.90 -11.42 -6.29
N LEU A 24 5.66 -10.99 -6.00
CA LEU A 24 4.46 -11.52 -6.67
C LEU A 24 4.37 -11.20 -8.16
N LEU A 25 4.84 -10.02 -8.58
CA LEU A 25 4.71 -9.55 -9.96
C LEU A 25 5.97 -9.78 -10.81
N LYS A 26 7.15 -9.91 -10.20
CA LYS A 26 8.44 -10.01 -10.88
C LYS A 26 9.30 -11.19 -10.45
N GLY A 27 8.97 -11.86 -9.36
CA GLY A 27 9.73 -13.02 -8.89
C GLY A 27 9.51 -14.27 -9.74
N ASP A 28 10.53 -15.12 -9.75
CA ASP A 28 10.50 -16.43 -10.39
C ASP A 28 9.71 -17.42 -9.53
N GLY A 29 8.40 -17.41 -9.71
CA GLY A 29 7.48 -18.33 -9.04
C GLY A 29 6.64 -17.69 -7.93
N GLU A 30 5.53 -18.35 -7.63
CA GLU A 30 4.58 -17.90 -6.61
C GLU A 30 5.04 -18.36 -5.23
N THR A 31 5.44 -17.42 -4.38
CA THR A 31 5.75 -17.73 -2.98
C THR A 31 4.52 -17.49 -2.10
N LYS A 32 4.04 -18.54 -1.42
CA LYS A 32 2.93 -18.46 -0.44
C LYS A 32 3.17 -17.36 0.59
N LEU A 33 4.42 -17.21 1.02
CA LEU A 33 4.86 -16.18 1.96
C LEU A 33 4.65 -14.77 1.40
N ALA A 34 5.01 -14.49 0.13
CA ALA A 34 4.77 -13.18 -0.45
C ALA A 34 3.28 -12.83 -0.56
N LYS A 35 2.41 -13.81 -0.85
CA LYS A 35 0.95 -13.58 -0.86
C LYS A 35 0.43 -13.18 0.52
N ILE A 36 0.82 -13.92 1.56
CA ILE A 36 0.41 -13.64 2.94
C ILE A 36 0.99 -12.29 3.38
N ALA A 37 2.28 -12.06 3.14
CA ALA A 37 2.94 -10.80 3.47
C ALA A 37 2.25 -9.62 2.79
N ASN A 38 1.92 -9.73 1.49
CA ASN A 38 1.25 -8.66 0.77
C ASN A 38 -0.15 -8.35 1.32
N GLY A 39 -0.95 -9.37 1.62
CA GLY A 39 -2.28 -9.19 2.21
C GLY A 39 -2.22 -8.59 3.61
N VAL A 40 -1.35 -9.12 4.49
CA VAL A 40 -1.21 -8.65 5.88
C VAL A 40 -0.67 -7.22 5.91
N THR A 41 0.43 -6.94 5.19
CA THR A 41 1.00 -5.59 5.16
C THR A 41 0.04 -4.59 4.55
N GLY A 42 -0.71 -4.97 3.50
CA GLY A 42 -1.77 -4.16 2.91
C GLY A 42 -2.87 -3.78 3.91
N LEU A 43 -3.34 -4.76 4.69
CA LEU A 43 -4.33 -4.52 5.74
C LEU A 43 -3.77 -3.61 6.85
N VAL A 44 -2.55 -3.85 7.29
CA VAL A 44 -1.92 -3.05 8.35
C VAL A 44 -1.64 -1.63 7.89
N ILE A 45 -1.30 -1.40 6.61
CA ILE A 45 -1.20 -0.05 6.01
C ILE A 45 -2.52 0.71 6.18
N LEU A 46 -3.66 0.07 5.89
CA LEU A 46 -4.97 0.71 6.04
C LEU A 46 -5.27 1.03 7.52
N ILE A 47 -5.06 0.06 8.42
CA ILE A 47 -5.33 0.24 9.87
C ILE A 47 -4.41 1.32 10.46
N SER A 48 -3.11 1.25 10.19
CA SER A 48 -2.13 2.22 10.69
C SER A 48 -2.33 3.61 10.08
N GLY A 49 -2.74 3.69 8.82
CA GLY A 49 -3.11 4.94 8.14
C GLY A 49 -4.30 5.61 8.81
N MET A 50 -5.36 4.86 9.13
CA MET A 50 -6.52 5.41 9.86
C MET A 50 -6.14 5.79 11.29
N GLY A 51 -5.27 5.00 11.94
CA GLY A 51 -4.72 5.33 13.25
C GLY A 51 -3.94 6.66 13.25
N LEU A 52 -3.15 6.93 12.20
CA LEU A 52 -2.44 8.20 12.03
C LEU A 52 -3.41 9.38 11.92
N LEU A 53 -4.45 9.25 11.09
CA LEU A 53 -5.46 10.31 10.92
C LEU A 53 -6.19 10.62 12.23
N ALA A 54 -6.62 9.58 12.95
CA ALA A 54 -7.29 9.72 14.23
C ALA A 54 -6.39 10.40 15.29
N LYS A 55 -5.07 10.18 15.24
CA LYS A 55 -4.11 10.83 16.15
C LYS A 55 -3.73 12.24 15.74
N ALA A 56 -3.77 12.54 14.45
CA ALA A 56 -3.52 13.88 13.93
C ALA A 56 -4.77 14.77 13.90
N GLY A 57 -5.96 14.23 14.19
CA GLY A 57 -7.22 14.98 14.19
C GLY A 57 -7.76 15.28 12.79
N PHE A 58 -7.30 14.56 11.76
CA PHE A 58 -7.79 14.70 10.39
C PHE A 58 -9.07 13.89 10.17
N GLY A 59 -10.02 14.46 9.42
CA GLY A 59 -11.20 13.77 8.92
C GLY A 59 -10.97 13.12 7.56
N PHE A 60 -12.05 12.89 6.81
CA PHE A 60 -12.01 12.34 5.45
C PHE A 60 -11.87 13.45 4.39
N ASP A 61 -10.79 14.22 4.48
CA ASP A 61 -10.45 15.20 3.45
C ASP A 61 -10.22 14.51 2.09
N THR A 62 -10.33 15.26 1.00
CA THR A 62 -10.15 14.74 -0.36
C THR A 62 -8.82 13.97 -0.56
N TRP A 63 -7.72 14.44 0.06
CA TRP A 63 -6.41 13.78 -0.03
C TRP A 63 -6.37 12.44 0.75
N VAL A 64 -7.12 12.35 1.87
CA VAL A 64 -7.29 11.12 2.65
C VAL A 64 -8.05 10.09 1.83
N ILE A 65 -9.17 10.51 1.22
CA ILE A 65 -9.98 9.66 0.36
C ILE A 65 -9.15 9.16 -0.82
N GLY A 66 -8.39 10.06 -1.48
CA GLY A 66 -7.49 9.68 -2.57
C GLY A 66 -6.49 8.60 -2.18
N LYS A 67 -5.81 8.76 -1.03
CA LYS A 67 -4.90 7.74 -0.49
C LYS A 67 -5.60 6.43 -0.17
N LEU A 68 -6.78 6.47 0.45
CA LEU A 68 -7.55 5.28 0.79
C LEU A 68 -7.92 4.49 -0.46
N VAL A 69 -8.40 5.16 -1.50
CA VAL A 69 -8.72 4.55 -2.80
C VAL A 69 -7.49 3.92 -3.41
N ILE A 70 -6.33 4.60 -3.37
CA ILE A 70 -5.07 4.05 -3.87
C ILE A 70 -4.69 2.77 -3.11
N TRP A 71 -4.67 2.80 -1.78
CA TRP A 71 -4.26 1.65 -0.99
C TRP A 71 -5.20 0.46 -1.16
N LEU A 72 -6.52 0.67 -1.14
CA LEU A 72 -7.49 -0.37 -1.41
C LEU A 72 -7.31 -0.98 -2.80
N SER A 73 -7.11 -0.12 -3.81
CA SER A 73 -6.88 -0.57 -5.18
C SER A 73 -5.62 -1.44 -5.28
N LEU A 74 -4.52 -1.05 -4.63
CA LEU A 74 -3.27 -1.81 -4.64
C LEU A 74 -3.42 -3.17 -3.94
N VAL A 75 -4.06 -3.21 -2.77
CA VAL A 75 -4.25 -4.44 -1.99
C VAL A 75 -5.06 -5.48 -2.77
N VAL A 76 -6.02 -5.05 -3.60
CA VAL A 76 -6.81 -5.96 -4.44
C VAL A 76 -6.09 -6.27 -5.75
N MET A 77 -5.62 -5.26 -6.46
CA MET A 77 -5.09 -5.37 -7.83
C MET A 77 -3.87 -6.29 -7.91
N ILE A 78 -2.97 -6.23 -6.93
CA ILE A 78 -1.72 -6.98 -6.94
C ILE A 78 -1.95 -8.50 -6.85
N PRO A 79 -2.60 -9.05 -5.81
CA PRO A 79 -2.83 -10.49 -5.72
C PRO A 79 -3.73 -11.01 -6.82
N VAL A 80 -4.71 -10.21 -7.28
CA VAL A 80 -5.59 -10.56 -8.40
C VAL A 80 -4.77 -10.70 -9.69
N THR A 81 -3.91 -9.74 -10.00
CA THR A 81 -3.05 -9.80 -11.19
C THR A 81 -2.08 -10.96 -11.11
N ALA A 82 -1.44 -11.15 -9.95
CA ALA A 82 -0.49 -12.23 -9.75
C ALA A 82 -1.10 -13.61 -10.01
N LYS A 83 -2.37 -13.82 -9.64
CA LYS A 83 -3.09 -15.09 -9.80
C LYS A 83 -3.84 -15.24 -11.13
N ARG A 84 -4.51 -14.19 -11.60
CA ARG A 84 -5.49 -14.27 -12.71
C ARG A 84 -4.98 -13.68 -14.02
N PHE A 85 -4.00 -12.78 -13.99
CA PHE A 85 -3.54 -12.06 -15.18
C PHE A 85 -2.00 -12.03 -15.29
N PRO A 86 -1.34 -13.20 -15.43
CA PRO A 86 0.12 -13.28 -15.42
C PRO A 86 0.77 -12.47 -16.55
N GLY A 87 0.14 -12.35 -17.72
CA GLY A 87 0.63 -11.53 -18.83
C GLY A 87 0.62 -10.02 -18.56
N SER A 88 -0.12 -9.55 -17.57
CA SER A 88 -0.22 -8.12 -17.22
C SER A 88 0.66 -7.72 -16.04
N LYS A 89 1.39 -8.66 -15.41
CA LYS A 89 2.23 -8.42 -14.23
C LYS A 89 3.20 -7.24 -14.41
N GLY A 90 3.86 -7.16 -15.57
CA GLY A 90 4.80 -6.08 -15.87
C GLY A 90 4.14 -4.69 -15.97
N LYS A 91 2.91 -4.62 -16.52
CA LYS A 91 2.16 -3.36 -16.61
C LYS A 91 1.66 -2.93 -15.22
N VAL A 92 1.06 -3.86 -14.48
CA VAL A 92 0.54 -3.61 -13.13
C VAL A 92 1.64 -3.22 -12.17
N TYR A 93 2.85 -3.79 -12.29
CA TYR A 93 4.00 -3.37 -11.51
C TYR A 93 4.32 -1.87 -11.68
N LYS A 94 4.37 -1.39 -12.94
CA LYS A 94 4.64 0.03 -13.23
C LYS A 94 3.52 0.94 -12.71
N ILE A 95 2.26 0.53 -12.90
CA ILE A 95 1.10 1.26 -12.40
C ILE A 95 1.13 1.32 -10.87
N ALA A 96 1.42 0.21 -10.19
CA ALA A 96 1.48 0.13 -8.74
C ALA A 96 2.55 1.07 -8.16
N LEU A 97 3.75 1.11 -8.76
CA LEU A 97 4.80 2.06 -8.38
C LEU A 97 4.35 3.52 -8.57
N GLY A 98 3.71 3.83 -9.69
CA GLY A 98 3.15 5.17 -9.94
C GLY A 98 2.11 5.57 -8.89
N LEU A 99 1.19 4.66 -8.54
CA LEU A 99 0.18 4.90 -7.52
C LEU A 99 0.79 5.12 -6.13
N ILE A 100 1.84 4.39 -5.76
CA ILE A 100 2.56 4.60 -4.50
C ILE A 100 3.18 6.00 -4.49
N PHE A 101 3.80 6.42 -5.58
CA PHE A 101 4.37 7.78 -5.68
C PHE A 101 3.30 8.86 -5.52
N VAL A 102 2.13 8.70 -6.17
CA VAL A 102 0.99 9.61 -6.00
C VAL A 102 0.49 9.62 -4.55
N ALA A 103 0.38 8.45 -3.90
CA ALA A 103 -0.04 8.37 -2.51
C ALA A 103 0.93 9.12 -1.57
N VAL A 104 2.25 9.03 -1.82
CA VAL A 104 3.24 9.82 -1.08
C VAL A 104 3.06 11.31 -1.38
N TYR A 105 2.97 11.70 -2.64
CA TYR A 105 2.79 13.11 -3.03
C TYR A 105 1.57 13.78 -2.38
N LEU A 106 0.43 13.08 -2.31
CA LEU A 106 -0.80 13.58 -1.68
C LEU A 106 -0.64 13.97 -0.20
N VAL A 107 0.34 13.40 0.51
CA VAL A 107 0.65 13.84 1.89
C VAL A 107 1.51 15.08 1.91
N SER A 108 2.45 15.17 0.98
CA SER A 108 3.43 16.26 0.92
C SER A 108 2.75 17.59 0.62
N THR A 109 1.68 17.58 -0.18
CA THR A 109 0.86 18.78 -0.47
C THR A 109 0.09 19.34 0.74
N LYS A 110 0.11 18.65 1.89
CA LYS A 110 -0.48 19.11 3.15
C LYS A 110 0.54 19.37 4.27
N LEU A 111 1.80 18.99 4.05
CA LEU A 111 2.92 19.24 4.96
C LEU A 111 3.64 20.56 4.65
N MET A 112 3.24 21.25 3.57
CA MET A 112 3.59 22.64 3.24
C MET A 112 2.34 23.50 3.43
#